data_AF-A0A6G3ZXL9-F1
#
_entry.id   AF-A0A6G3ZXL9-F1
#
_cell.length_a   1.000
_cell.length_b   1.000
_cell.length_c   1.000
_cell.angle_alpha   90.00
_cell.angle_beta   90.00
_cell.angle_gamma   90.00
#
_symmetry.space_group_name_H-M   'P 1'
#
loop_
_entity.id
_entity.type
_entity.pdbx_description
1 polymer ?
#
loop_
_entity_poly.entity_id
_entity_poly.type
_entity_poly.pdbx_seq_one_letter_code
_entity_poly.pdbx_strand_id
1 'polypeptide(L)'
;MVTIKQGQLPTSPQIFPGCPRKQRITIQQRLRPLIGTLGDITLLNGKAFGGTIRSVGSTSFVVSVNKKNVAINYNNLASFRIEVNPQRVNFKAVVRTKTLGILNAINIRIGSNFVEIISVVPENDPDVIFFFRHIIPFNEIIAIACNEIKKCSCRRSSK
;
A
#
# COMPACT_ATOMS: atom_id res chain seq x y z
N MET A 1 -9.61 -19.04 -15.82
CA MET A 1 -8.78 -19.67 -14.77
C MET A 1 -7.32 -19.51 -15.21
N VAL A 2 -6.50 -18.71 -14.53
CA VAL A 2 -5.10 -18.49 -14.92
C VAL A 2 -4.21 -19.32 -14.01
N THR A 3 -3.55 -20.32 -14.58
CA THR A 3 -2.63 -21.22 -13.88
C THR A 3 -1.26 -20.56 -13.76
N ILE A 4 -0.85 -20.18 -12.54
CA ILE A 4 0.50 -19.67 -12.28
C ILE A 4 1.42 -20.88 -12.07
N LYS A 5 2.37 -21.11 -12.98
CA LYS A 5 3.42 -22.13 -12.81
C LYS A 5 4.30 -21.75 -11.62
N GLN A 6 4.46 -22.65 -10.65
CA GLN A 6 5.40 -22.49 -9.55
C GLN A 6 6.84 -22.56 -10.10
N GLY A 7 7.68 -21.58 -9.76
CA GLY A 7 9.13 -21.63 -10.05
C GLY A 7 9.77 -20.33 -10.52
N GLN A 8 8.99 -19.34 -10.98
CA GLN A 8 9.51 -18.02 -11.32
C GLN A 8 8.55 -16.95 -10.80
N LEU A 9 9.04 -16.13 -9.88
CA LEU A 9 8.30 -14.95 -9.42
C LEU A 9 8.12 -14.02 -10.61
N PRO A 10 6.87 -13.59 -10.91
CA PRO A 10 6.66 -12.67 -12.01
C PRO A 10 7.40 -11.37 -11.67
N THR A 11 8.19 -10.86 -12.63
CA THR A 11 8.94 -9.60 -12.50
C THR A 11 8.03 -8.37 -12.40
N SER A 12 6.73 -8.56 -12.64
CA SER A 12 5.68 -7.56 -12.51
C SER A 12 4.44 -8.20 -11.87
N PRO A 13 3.75 -7.54 -10.94
CA PRO A 13 2.52 -8.06 -10.37
C PRO A 13 1.48 -8.29 -11.49
N GLN A 14 0.75 -9.40 -11.40
CA GLN A 14 -0.40 -9.61 -12.27
C GLN A 14 -1.54 -8.71 -11.77
N ILE A 15 -1.85 -7.68 -12.56
CA ILE A 15 -2.94 -6.72 -12.29
C ILE A 15 -4.14 -7.11 -13.15
N PHE A 16 -5.25 -7.48 -12.50
CA PHE A 16 -6.47 -7.87 -13.21
C PHE A 16 -7.34 -6.66 -13.61
N PRO A 17 -8.26 -6.82 -14.59
CA PRO A 17 -9.21 -5.77 -14.99
C PRO A 17 -9.99 -5.21 -13.79
N GLY A 18 -10.36 -3.92 -13.83
CA GLY A 18 -11.10 -3.24 -12.76
C GLY A 18 -10.23 -2.53 -11.72
N CYS A 19 -8.90 -2.62 -11.83
CA CYS A 19 -7.98 -1.87 -10.99
C CYS A 19 -7.89 -0.39 -11.39
N PRO A 20 -7.60 0.51 -10.41
CA PRO A 20 -7.32 1.90 -10.74
C PRO A 20 -6.16 1.99 -11.74
N ARG A 21 -6.23 2.99 -12.62
CA ARG A 21 -5.15 3.25 -13.56
C ARG A 21 -3.83 3.44 -12.81
N LYS A 22 -2.81 2.71 -13.24
CA LYS A 22 -1.45 2.84 -12.74
C LYS A 22 -0.98 4.29 -12.91
N GLN A 23 -0.63 4.92 -11.81
CA GLN A 23 -0.09 6.27 -11.80
C GLN A 23 1.40 6.22 -12.13
N ARG A 24 1.89 7.21 -12.89
CA ARG A 24 3.32 7.36 -13.22
C ARG A 24 4.11 7.99 -12.05
N ILE A 25 3.89 7.49 -10.83
CA ILE A 25 4.56 7.94 -9.61
C ILE A 25 5.37 6.80 -9.00
N THR A 26 6.63 7.05 -8.69
CA THR A 26 7.53 6.09 -8.02
C THR A 26 7.40 6.15 -6.49
N ILE A 27 7.89 5.13 -5.79
CA ILE A 27 8.05 5.17 -4.33
C ILE A 27 8.82 6.42 -3.89
N GLN A 28 9.90 6.78 -4.59
CA GLN A 28 10.72 7.94 -4.20
C GLN A 28 9.91 9.23 -4.30
N GLN A 29 9.21 9.43 -5.42
CA GLN A 29 8.33 10.59 -5.60
C GLN A 29 7.18 10.60 -4.59
N ARG A 30 6.70 9.43 -4.18
CA ARG A 30 5.65 9.30 -3.16
C ARG A 30 6.14 9.66 -1.75
N LEU A 31 7.40 9.33 -1.41
CA LEU A 31 8.00 9.56 -0.10
C LEU A 31 8.63 10.95 0.05
N ARG A 32 9.11 11.58 -1.04
CA ARG A 32 9.73 12.91 -1.00
C ARG A 32 8.90 13.99 -0.29
N PRO A 33 7.57 14.10 -0.51
CA PRO A 33 6.74 15.07 0.20
C PRO A 33 6.66 14.86 1.71
N LEU A 34 7.13 13.72 2.22
CA LEU A 34 7.08 13.34 3.63
C LEU A 34 8.38 13.70 4.37
N ILE A 35 9.38 14.20 3.66
CA ILE A 35 10.64 14.66 4.28
C ILE A 35 10.31 15.76 5.29
N GLY A 36 10.81 15.63 6.51
CA GLY A 36 10.56 16.58 7.60
C GLY A 36 9.18 16.45 8.25
N THR A 37 8.30 15.61 7.73
CA THR A 37 7.00 15.33 8.36
C THR A 37 7.19 14.27 9.44
N LEU A 38 6.73 14.56 10.66
CA LEU A 38 6.54 13.54 11.70
C LEU A 38 5.44 12.60 11.20
N GLY A 39 5.85 11.45 10.67
CA GLY A 39 4.95 10.37 10.32
C GLY A 39 5.29 9.18 11.19
N ASP A 40 4.27 8.51 11.72
CA ASP A 40 4.49 7.26 12.43
C ASP A 40 4.91 6.19 11.40
N ILE A 41 6.22 5.98 11.33
CA ILE A 41 6.78 4.81 10.68
C ILE A 41 6.75 3.71 11.72
N THR A 42 5.98 2.66 11.51
CA THR A 42 5.85 1.59 12.52
C THR A 42 6.23 0.26 11.90
N LEU A 43 7.10 -0.49 12.59
CA LEU A 43 7.35 -1.87 12.19
C LEU A 43 6.09 -2.70 12.40
N LEU A 44 5.78 -3.57 11.45
CA LEU A 44 4.59 -4.42 11.53
C LEU A 44 4.58 -5.41 12.71
N ASN A 45 5.74 -5.67 13.32
CA ASN A 45 5.85 -6.48 14.53
C ASN A 45 5.41 -5.73 15.81
N GLY A 46 4.77 -4.57 15.68
CA GLY A 46 4.21 -3.80 16.79
C GLY A 46 5.21 -2.90 17.50
N LYS A 47 6.51 -2.93 17.13
CA LYS A 47 7.47 -1.95 17.64
C LYS A 47 7.28 -0.62 16.93
N ALA A 48 6.73 0.37 17.64
CA ALA A 48 6.65 1.75 17.16
C ALA A 48 8.06 2.22 16.81
N PHE A 49 8.27 2.54 15.54
CA PHE A 49 9.53 3.02 14.98
C PHE A 49 9.37 4.51 14.66
N GLY A 50 8.78 5.25 15.60
CA GLY A 50 8.43 6.66 15.42
C GLY A 50 9.64 7.47 14.95
N GLY A 51 9.51 8.11 13.79
CA GLY A 51 10.65 8.75 13.17
C GLY A 51 10.29 9.61 11.97
N THR A 52 11.14 10.59 11.71
CA THR A 52 10.94 11.54 10.61
C THR A 52 11.78 11.13 9.42
N ILE A 53 11.18 11.10 8.22
CA ILE A 53 11.97 10.92 6.99
C ILE A 53 12.87 12.14 6.81
N ARG A 54 14.19 11.91 6.74
CA ARG A 54 15.21 12.95 6.57
C ARG A 54 15.62 13.14 5.13
N SER A 55 15.72 12.03 4.38
CA SER A 55 16.12 12.06 2.99
C SER A 55 15.57 10.85 2.25
N VAL A 56 15.41 10.99 0.94
CA VAL A 56 14.91 9.96 0.04
C VAL A 56 15.92 9.81 -1.09
N GLY A 57 16.67 8.72 -1.08
CA GLY A 57 17.66 8.37 -2.08
C GLY A 57 17.07 7.59 -3.25
N SER A 58 17.93 7.00 -4.07
CA SER A 58 17.51 6.20 -5.24
C SER A 58 17.06 4.79 -4.86
N THR A 59 17.65 4.17 -3.83
CA THR A 59 17.38 2.78 -3.43
C THR A 59 16.87 2.65 -2.00
N SER A 60 16.95 3.73 -1.22
CA SER A 60 16.63 3.77 0.19
C SER A 60 16.15 5.15 0.61
N PHE A 61 15.64 5.25 1.82
CA PHE A 61 15.33 6.52 2.49
C PHE A 61 15.86 6.46 3.92
N VAL A 62 16.15 7.63 4.49
CA VAL A 62 16.70 7.74 5.85
C VAL A 62 15.60 8.23 6.78
N VAL A 63 15.42 7.52 7.89
CA VAL A 63 14.53 7.89 8.98
C VAL A 63 15.37 8.26 10.19
N SER A 64 15.06 9.40 10.80
CA SER A 64 15.62 9.79 12.09
C SER A 64 14.72 9.28 13.21
N VAL A 65 15.21 8.34 14.01
CA VAL A 65 14.54 7.77 15.18
C VAL A 65 15.40 8.00 16.41
N ASN A 66 14.86 8.63 17.46
CA ASN A 66 15.60 8.91 18.70
C ASN A 66 16.98 9.53 18.45
N LYS A 67 17.06 10.52 17.55
CA LYS A 67 18.29 11.20 17.11
C LYS A 67 19.31 10.31 16.37
N LYS A 68 18.97 9.06 16.02
CA LYS A 68 19.77 8.16 15.18
C LYS A 68 19.18 8.09 13.78
N ASN A 69 20.04 8.09 12.77
CA ASN A 69 19.62 7.93 11.38
C ASN A 69 19.68 6.45 10.99
N VAL A 70 18.58 5.93 10.44
CA VAL A 70 18.46 4.56 9.95
C VAL A 70 18.09 4.60 8.48
N ALA A 71 18.91 3.96 7.64
CA ALA A 71 18.60 3.80 6.23
C ALA A 71 17.71 2.57 6.01
N ILE A 72 16.60 2.75 5.31
CA ILE A 72 15.64 1.70 4.99
C ILE A 72 15.62 1.50 3.47
N ASN A 73 15.92 0.29 3.02
CA ASN A 73 15.83 -0.09 1.61
C ASN A 73 14.36 -0.24 1.19
N TYR A 74 14.01 0.20 -0.03
CA TYR A 74 12.64 0.06 -0.52
C TYR A 74 12.15 -1.38 -0.61
N ASN A 75 13.04 -2.35 -0.82
CA ASN A 75 12.67 -3.77 -0.83
C ASN A 75 12.11 -4.24 0.53
N ASN A 76 12.47 -3.56 1.61
CA ASN A 76 12.00 -3.88 2.97
C ASN A 76 10.82 -3.00 3.40
N LEU A 77 10.31 -2.13 2.51
CA LEU A 77 9.26 -1.16 2.85
C LEU A 77 7.96 -1.84 3.31
N ALA A 78 7.68 -3.05 2.81
CA ALA A 78 6.52 -3.83 3.23
C ALA A 78 6.55 -4.21 4.73
N SER A 79 7.68 -4.09 5.42
CA SER A 79 7.75 -4.28 6.87
C SER A 79 7.33 -3.05 7.69
N PHE A 80 7.06 -1.91 7.03
CA PHE A 80 6.80 -0.62 7.67
C PHE A 80 5.43 -0.06 7.27
N ARG A 81 4.65 0.35 8.25
CA ARG A 81 3.50 1.25 8.05
C ARG A 81 4.03 2.67 7.91
N ILE A 82 3.46 3.45 6.99
CA ILE A 82 3.82 4.86 6.81
C ILE A 82 2.52 5.65 6.89
N GLU A 83 2.38 6.41 7.96
CA GLU A 83 1.24 7.31 8.08
C GLU A 83 1.39 8.51 7.15
N VAL A 84 0.42 8.65 6.25
CA VAL A 84 0.32 9.74 5.29
C VAL A 84 -1.11 10.23 5.24
N ASN A 85 -1.30 11.55 5.16
CA ASN A 85 -2.62 12.13 4.97
C ASN A 85 -3.23 11.59 3.66
N PRO A 86 -4.38 10.91 3.73
CA PRO A 86 -4.94 10.25 2.57
C PRO A 86 -5.56 11.27 1.62
N GLN A 87 -5.21 11.17 0.34
CA GLN A 87 -6.13 11.59 -0.71
C GLN A 87 -7.10 10.44 -0.92
N ARG A 88 -8.41 10.70 -0.82
CA ARG A 88 -9.45 9.67 -1.00
C ARG A 88 -9.35 9.05 -2.40
N VAL A 89 -9.16 7.74 -2.46
CA VAL A 89 -9.27 6.89 -3.64
C VAL A 89 -10.35 5.86 -3.33
N ASN A 90 -11.28 5.55 -4.24
CA ASN A 90 -12.45 4.69 -3.95
C ASN A 90 -12.38 3.37 -4.72
N PHE A 91 -11.40 2.52 -4.44
CA PHE A 91 -11.22 1.22 -5.08
C PHE A 91 -11.14 0.10 -4.06
N LYS A 92 -11.77 -1.05 -4.34
CA LYS A 92 -11.62 -2.30 -3.58
C LYS A 92 -10.66 -3.21 -4.33
N ALA A 93 -9.75 -3.86 -3.62
CA ALA A 93 -8.85 -4.84 -4.20
C ALA A 93 -8.47 -5.92 -3.20
N VAL A 94 -8.33 -7.14 -3.69
CA VAL A 94 -7.65 -8.22 -3.00
C VAL A 94 -6.19 -8.20 -3.45
N VAL A 95 -5.29 -7.89 -2.51
CA VAL A 95 -3.85 -7.81 -2.76
C VAL A 95 -3.18 -9.00 -2.10
N ARG A 96 -2.55 -9.87 -2.88
CA ARG A 96 -1.75 -10.98 -2.37
C ARG A 96 -0.29 -10.57 -2.32
N THR A 97 0.32 -10.68 -1.16
CA THR A 97 1.71 -10.30 -0.89
C THR A 97 2.53 -11.51 -0.43
N LYS A 98 3.86 -11.41 -0.50
CA LYS A 98 4.78 -12.41 0.04
C LYS A 98 4.76 -12.46 1.56
N THR A 99 4.82 -11.29 2.20
CA THR A 99 5.05 -11.16 3.64
C THR A 99 3.78 -10.97 4.45
N LEU A 100 2.78 -10.25 3.93
CA LEU A 100 1.56 -9.86 4.66
C LEU A 100 0.37 -10.78 4.39
N GLY A 101 0.55 -11.81 3.57
CA GLY A 101 -0.53 -12.68 3.12
C GLY A 101 -1.50 -11.95 2.18
N ILE A 102 -2.81 -12.22 2.37
CA ILE A 102 -3.89 -11.68 1.55
C ILE A 102 -4.52 -10.49 2.28
N LEU A 103 -4.63 -9.36 1.58
CA LEU A 103 -5.21 -8.12 2.09
C LEU A 103 -6.45 -7.76 1.29
N ASN A 104 -7.60 -7.70 1.95
CA ASN A 104 -8.84 -7.14 1.41
C ASN A 104 -8.78 -5.61 1.57
N ALA A 105 -8.11 -4.97 0.62
CA ALA A 105 -7.80 -3.56 0.65
C ALA A 105 -8.95 -2.71 0.09
N ILE A 106 -9.18 -1.57 0.72
CA ILE A 106 -10.02 -0.49 0.19
C ILE A 106 -9.19 0.79 0.13
N ASN A 107 -9.57 1.67 -0.78
CA ASN A 107 -8.88 2.92 -1.05
C ASN A 107 -7.42 2.70 -1.46
N ILE A 108 -7.22 1.89 -2.52
CA ILE A 108 -5.90 1.57 -3.03
C ILE A 108 -5.40 2.57 -4.08
N ARG A 109 -4.08 2.75 -4.15
CA ARG A 109 -3.38 3.46 -5.21
C ARG A 109 -2.31 2.55 -5.81
N ILE A 110 -2.22 2.51 -7.13
CA ILE A 110 -1.20 1.75 -7.85
C ILE A 110 -0.23 2.75 -8.48
N GLY A 111 1.01 2.78 -7.99
CA GLY A 111 2.10 3.56 -8.56
C GLY A 111 2.90 2.77 -9.59
N SER A 112 4.03 3.35 -10.02
CA SER A 112 4.93 2.77 -11.02
C SER A 112 5.55 1.45 -10.56
N ASN A 113 5.90 1.38 -9.28
CA ASN A 113 6.63 0.29 -8.65
C ASN A 113 6.12 -0.09 -7.25
N PHE A 114 4.90 0.35 -6.88
CA PHE A 114 4.29 0.07 -5.58
C PHE A 114 2.76 0.06 -5.63
N VAL A 115 2.16 -0.58 -4.63
CA VAL A 115 0.76 -0.38 -4.24
C VAL A 115 0.73 0.28 -2.88
N GLU A 116 -0.05 1.34 -2.76
CA GLU A 116 -0.39 1.95 -1.48
C GLU A 116 -1.81 1.50 -1.09
N ILE A 117 -1.90 0.86 0.07
CA ILE A 117 -3.16 0.50 0.72
C ILE A 117 -3.40 1.55 1.80
N ILE A 118 -4.62 2.08 1.89
CA ILE A 118 -4.99 3.06 2.91
C ILE A 118 -5.82 2.40 4.02
N SER A 119 -6.65 1.42 3.65
CA SER A 119 -7.55 0.74 4.57
C SER A 119 -7.71 -0.72 4.17
N VAL A 120 -8.00 -1.58 5.15
CA VAL A 120 -8.33 -3.00 4.94
C VAL A 120 -9.63 -3.34 5.67
N VAL A 121 -10.33 -4.32 5.12
CA VAL A 121 -11.53 -4.92 5.72
C VAL A 121 -11.17 -6.35 6.13
N PRO A 122 -11.26 -6.73 7.40
CA PRO A 122 -11.00 -8.09 7.83
C PRO A 122 -12.01 -9.05 7.20
N GLU A 123 -11.58 -10.28 6.98
CA GLU A 123 -12.47 -11.32 6.47
C GLU A 123 -13.58 -11.67 7.47
N ASN A 124 -13.25 -11.63 8.76
CA ASN A 124 -14.17 -12.05 9.84
C ASN A 124 -15.17 -10.96 10.26
N ASP A 125 -14.96 -9.71 9.82
CA ASP A 125 -15.82 -8.58 10.19
C ASP A 125 -15.86 -7.56 9.03
N PRO A 126 -16.73 -7.78 8.03
CA PRO A 126 -16.76 -6.97 6.82
C PRO A 126 -17.27 -5.54 7.05
N ASP A 127 -17.88 -5.27 8.21
CA ASP A 127 -18.42 -3.96 8.57
C ASP A 127 -17.38 -3.06 9.24
N VAL A 128 -16.25 -3.62 9.68
CA VAL A 128 -15.15 -2.86 10.30
C VAL A 128 -14.09 -2.51 9.28
N ILE A 129 -13.83 -1.21 9.14
CA ILE A 129 -12.75 -0.67 8.30
C ILE A 129 -11.55 -0.33 9.19
N PHE A 130 -10.43 -1.02 8.99
CA PHE A 130 -9.17 -0.68 9.64
C PHE A 130 -8.36 0.27 8.75
N PHE A 131 -7.87 1.38 9.33
CA PHE A 131 -6.86 2.18 8.67
C PHE A 131 -5.54 1.41 8.65
N PHE A 132 -5.07 1.12 7.44
CA PHE A 132 -3.90 0.28 7.18
C PHE A 132 -3.09 0.95 6.08
N ARG A 133 -2.40 2.02 6.45
CA ARG A 133 -1.62 2.87 5.54
C ARG A 133 -0.27 2.23 5.27
N HIS A 134 -0.16 1.56 4.13
CA HIS A 134 0.97 0.70 3.83
C HIS A 134 1.42 0.86 2.37
N ILE A 135 2.70 1.13 2.17
CA ILE A 135 3.31 1.19 0.83
C ILE A 135 4.04 -0.13 0.60
N ILE A 136 3.52 -0.94 -0.32
CA ILE A 136 4.03 -2.26 -0.65
C ILE A 136 4.72 -2.17 -2.01
N PRO A 137 6.05 -2.38 -2.10
CA PRO A 137 6.73 -2.39 -3.38
C PRO A 137 6.31 -3.60 -4.22
N PHE A 138 6.37 -3.48 -5.55
CA PHE A 138 5.90 -4.53 -6.46
C PHE A 138 6.65 -5.86 -6.33
N ASN A 139 7.91 -5.85 -5.90
CA ASN A 139 8.64 -7.08 -5.64
C ASN A 139 8.04 -7.90 -4.48
N GLU A 140 7.22 -7.29 -3.62
CA GLU A 140 6.49 -7.95 -2.53
C GLU A 140 5.09 -8.41 -2.93
N ILE A 141 4.62 -8.03 -4.12
CA ILE A 141 3.26 -8.31 -4.59
C ILE A 141 3.26 -9.51 -5.52
N ILE A 142 2.41 -10.48 -5.22
CA ILE A 142 2.18 -11.67 -6.04
C ILE A 142 1.09 -11.38 -7.07
N ALA A 143 -0.05 -10.82 -6.64
CA ALA A 143 -1.20 -10.53 -7.49
C ALA A 143 -2.09 -9.43 -6.91
N ILE A 144 -2.79 -8.71 -7.79
CA ILE A 144 -3.78 -7.68 -7.42
C ILE A 144 -5.04 -7.89 -8.24
N ALA A 145 -6.14 -8.26 -7.58
CA ALA A 145 -7.46 -8.37 -8.17
C ALA A 145 -8.35 -7.24 -7.65
N CYS A 146 -8.87 -6.38 -8.54
CA CYS A 146 -9.68 -5.25 -8.12
C CYS A 146 -11.14 -5.41 -8.53
N ASN A 147 -12.02 -4.93 -7.66
CA ASN A 147 -13.42 -4.73 -7.96
C ASN A 147 -13.72 -3.24 -7.79
N GLU A 148 -14.27 -2.62 -8.82
CA GLU A 148 -14.71 -1.25 -8.71
C GLU A 148 -15.88 -1.19 -7.72
N ILE A 149 -15.80 -0.32 -6.71
CA ILE A 149 -16.92 -0.09 -5.80
C ILE A 149 -17.97 0.65 -6.62
N LYS A 150 -18.91 -0.07 -7.23
CA LYS A 150 -20.09 0.56 -7.85
C LYS A 150 -20.75 1.40 -6.77
N LYS A 151 -20.75 2.72 -6.93
CA LYS A 151 -21.59 3.60 -6.12
C LYS A 151 -23.01 3.07 -6.26
N CYS A 152 -23.63 2.60 -5.17
CA CYS A 152 -25.06 2.38 -5.16
C CYS A 152 -25.73 3.72 -5.48
N SER A 153 -26.17 3.89 -6.72
CA SER A 153 -27.10 4.95 -7.07
C SER A 153 -28.44 4.57 -6.44
N CYS A 154 -28.65 4.91 -5.18
CA CYS A 154 -29.98 4.94 -4.60
C CYS A 154 -30.77 6.00 -5.37
N ARG A 155 -31.45 5.59 -6.44
CA ARG A 155 -32.57 6.36 -6.98
C ARG A 155 -33.56 6.47 -5.84
N ARG A 156 -33.60 7.63 -5.17
CA ARG A 156 -34.76 8.02 -4.37
C ARG A 156 -35.94 8.00 -5.34
N SER A 157 -36.74 6.95 -5.27
CA SER A 157 -38.04 6.91 -5.89
C SER A 157 -38.93 7.81 -5.04
N SER A 158 -38.94 9.10 -5.35
CA SER A 158 -39.96 10.00 -4.85
C SER A 158 -41.28 9.57 -5.50
N LYS A 159 -42.17 8.99 -4.70
CA LYS A 159 -43.60 8.95 -5.00
C LYS A 159 -44.23 10.23 -4.48
#